data_AF-A0A359CFG0-F1
#
_entry.id   AF-A0A359CFG0-F1
#
_cell.length_a   1.000
_cell.length_b   1.000
_cell.length_c   1.000
_cell.angle_alpha   90.00
_cell.angle_beta   90.00
_cell.angle_gamma   90.00
#
_symmetry.space_group_name_H-M   'P 1'
#
loop_
_entity.id
_entity.type
_entity.pdbx_description
1 polymer ?
#
loop_
_entity_poly.entity_id
_entity_poly.type
_entity_poly.pdbx_seq_one_letter_code
_entity_poly.pdbx_strand_id
1 'polypeptide(L)'
;KLQGIFEDYQLYVYVIQPPTPERVKYDIFDRVNRGGTHLNNQEMRNALYGGKATELLKELSESEAFLKATEKGVEPSRMKDQYIILRALAFLLWLNGDLKGIKGMEPIEYKSDIDDFLAKVMIALNAHLDEEAIQTVRNKFLSAMERIHRILGREAFRFEPKESGTRRPINMLLFETLTYVFTFEEVEKKKIRPLIKEWKRDIDKTGGAFRESVDATSSVVARFKDAEALLDRIKKLE
;
A
#
# COMPACT_ATOMS: atom_id res chain seq x y z
N LYS A 1 6.95 -51.85 -2.64
CA LYS A 1 7.49 -51.65 -1.28
C LYS A 1 7.45 -50.18 -0.85
N LEU A 2 7.96 -49.23 -1.63
CA LEU A 2 7.83 -47.79 -1.33
C LEU A 2 6.38 -47.28 -1.36
N GLN A 3 5.54 -47.79 -2.26
CA GLN A 3 4.12 -47.42 -2.36
C GLN A 3 3.34 -47.67 -1.06
N GLY A 4 3.42 -48.87 -0.48
CA GLY A 4 2.75 -49.18 0.79
C GLY A 4 3.24 -48.31 1.95
N ILE A 5 4.55 -47.96 1.97
CA ILE A 5 5.08 -47.03 2.99
C ILE A 5 4.46 -45.64 2.87
N PHE A 6 4.22 -45.15 1.65
CA PHE A 6 3.56 -43.86 1.43
C PHE A 6 2.08 -43.90 1.77
N GLU A 7 1.38 -44.97 1.39
CA GLU A 7 -0.06 -45.14 1.66
C GLU A 7 -0.36 -45.33 3.16
N ASP A 8 0.52 -46.03 3.89
CA ASP A 8 0.37 -46.28 5.33
C ASP A 8 0.93 -45.15 6.21
N TYR A 9 1.54 -44.11 5.63
CA TYR A 9 2.13 -43.03 6.39
C TYR A 9 1.07 -42.16 7.07
N GLN A 10 1.15 -42.03 8.39
CA GLN A 10 0.23 -41.19 9.14
C GLN A 10 0.59 -39.71 9.01
N LEU A 11 -0.34 -38.94 8.42
CA LEU A 11 -0.25 -37.49 8.37
C LEU A 11 -0.88 -36.90 9.64
N TYR A 12 -0.08 -36.18 10.43
CA TYR A 12 -0.59 -35.36 11.52
C TYR A 12 -1.09 -34.03 10.96
N VAL A 13 -2.40 -33.80 11.03
CA VAL A 13 -3.04 -32.56 10.58
C VAL A 13 -3.52 -31.78 11.79
N TYR A 14 -3.05 -30.54 11.93
CA TYR A 14 -3.52 -29.60 12.94
C TYR A 14 -4.45 -28.58 12.28
N VAL A 15 -5.74 -28.62 12.63
CA VAL A 15 -6.75 -27.71 12.07
C VAL A 15 -7.00 -26.56 13.05
N ILE A 16 -6.78 -25.33 12.59
CA ILE A 16 -7.12 -24.12 13.35
C ILE A 16 -8.58 -23.78 13.08
N GLN A 17 -9.44 -23.91 14.09
CA GLN A 17 -10.89 -23.70 13.94
C GLN A 17 -11.29 -22.23 14.19
N PRO A 18 -12.29 -21.70 13.46
CA PRO A 18 -12.92 -20.43 13.81
C PRO A 18 -13.72 -20.53 15.14
N PRO A 19 -13.86 -19.42 15.91
CA PRO A 19 -13.18 -18.14 15.73
C PRO A 19 -11.78 -18.17 16.38
N THR A 20 -10.71 -18.15 15.57
CA THR A 20 -9.35 -17.92 16.05
C THR A 20 -8.97 -16.46 15.79
N PRO A 21 -8.53 -15.69 16.81
CA PRO A 21 -8.11 -14.31 16.62
C PRO A 21 -7.02 -14.17 15.56
N GLU A 22 -7.08 -13.10 14.75
CA GLU A 22 -6.11 -12.86 13.67
C GLU A 22 -4.67 -12.86 14.15
N ARG A 23 -4.43 -12.25 15.31
CA ARG A 23 -3.09 -12.21 15.90
C ARG A 23 -2.55 -13.62 16.19
N VAL A 24 -3.41 -14.52 16.67
CA VAL A 24 -3.03 -15.91 16.96
C VAL A 24 -2.73 -16.66 15.67
N LYS A 25 -3.53 -16.45 14.61
CA LYS A 25 -3.24 -17.02 13.27
C LYS A 25 -1.88 -16.55 12.75
N TYR A 26 -1.60 -15.25 12.88
CA TYR A 26 -0.32 -14.67 12.49
C TYR A 26 0.84 -15.29 13.28
N ASP A 27 0.74 -15.34 14.61
CA ASP A 27 1.82 -15.86 15.48
C ASP A 27 2.09 -17.36 15.23
N ILE A 28 1.04 -18.16 14.99
CA ILE A 28 1.21 -19.58 14.61
C ILE A 28 1.92 -19.67 13.25
N PHE A 29 1.47 -18.89 12.26
CA PHE A 29 2.03 -18.93 10.92
C PHE A 29 3.49 -18.46 10.90
N ASP A 30 3.80 -17.35 11.59
CA ASP A 30 5.17 -16.85 11.77
C ASP A 30 6.05 -17.93 12.39
N ARG A 31 5.58 -18.60 13.45
CA ARG A 31 6.34 -19.66 14.12
C ARG A 31 6.63 -20.83 13.21
N VAL A 32 5.65 -21.27 12.42
CA VAL A 32 5.84 -22.36 11.43
C VAL A 32 6.80 -21.91 10.32
N ASN A 33 6.74 -20.63 9.92
CA ASN A 33 7.57 -20.08 8.86
C ASN A 33 9.07 -19.99 9.23
N ARG A 34 9.40 -19.99 10.52
CA ARG A 34 10.78 -19.85 11.01
C ARG A 34 11.71 -21.02 10.69
N GLY A 35 11.19 -22.17 10.26
CA GLY A 35 11.99 -23.35 9.91
C GLY A 35 12.66 -23.28 8.54
N GLY A 36 12.29 -22.33 7.66
CA GLY A 36 12.79 -22.18 6.31
C GLY A 36 13.14 -20.73 5.95
N THR A 37 13.06 -20.37 4.67
CA THR A 37 13.22 -18.97 4.24
C THR A 37 12.11 -18.12 4.85
N HIS A 38 12.47 -17.25 5.80
CA HIS A 38 11.52 -16.36 6.45
C HIS A 38 10.79 -15.49 5.43
N LEU A 39 9.46 -15.58 5.43
CA LEU A 39 8.57 -14.64 4.75
C LEU A 39 8.62 -13.28 5.44
N ASN A 40 8.46 -12.21 4.66
CA ASN A 40 8.28 -10.88 5.21
C ASN A 40 6.79 -10.66 5.52
N ASN A 41 6.47 -9.53 6.14
CA ASN A 41 5.10 -9.26 6.58
C ASN A 41 4.09 -9.21 5.40
N GLN A 42 4.49 -8.75 4.21
CA GLN A 42 3.61 -8.75 3.04
C GLN A 42 3.38 -10.16 2.50
N GLU A 43 4.41 -10.99 2.42
CA GLU A 43 4.31 -12.38 1.98
C GLU A 43 3.47 -13.21 2.96
N MET A 44 3.64 -12.96 4.27
CA MET A 44 2.77 -13.54 5.30
C MET A 44 1.32 -13.12 5.12
N ARG A 45 1.06 -11.82 4.92
CA ARG A 45 -0.30 -11.30 4.65
C ARG A 45 -0.90 -11.91 3.39
N ASN A 46 -0.12 -12.06 2.31
CA ASN A 46 -0.57 -12.71 1.09
C ASN A 46 -0.94 -14.19 1.32
N ALA A 47 -0.18 -14.91 2.14
CA ALA A 47 -0.47 -16.31 2.47
C ALA A 47 -1.68 -16.48 3.39
N LEU A 48 -1.85 -15.58 4.37
CA LEU A 48 -2.94 -15.64 5.36
C LEU A 48 -4.27 -15.10 4.82
N TYR A 49 -4.22 -14.10 3.95
CA TYR A 49 -5.39 -13.31 3.50
C TYR A 49 -5.62 -13.44 2.00
N GLY A 50 -5.44 -14.64 1.45
CA GLY A 50 -5.72 -14.94 0.05
C GLY A 50 -7.18 -14.67 -0.32
N GLY A 51 -7.39 -14.07 -1.50
CA GLY A 51 -8.70 -13.72 -2.04
C GLY A 51 -8.66 -12.46 -2.90
N LYS A 52 -9.78 -11.72 -2.93
CA LYS A 52 -9.94 -10.49 -3.72
C LYS A 52 -8.83 -9.46 -3.49
N ALA A 53 -8.38 -9.31 -2.24
CA ALA A 53 -7.31 -8.40 -1.88
C ALA A 53 -6.00 -8.77 -2.61
N THR A 54 -5.59 -10.04 -2.55
CA THR A 54 -4.36 -10.49 -3.22
C THR A 54 -4.46 -10.44 -4.74
N GLU A 55 -5.64 -10.72 -5.30
CA GLU A 55 -5.90 -10.62 -6.74
C GLU A 55 -5.80 -9.17 -7.23
N LEU A 56 -6.46 -8.24 -6.53
CA LEU A 56 -6.39 -6.81 -6.81
C LEU A 56 -4.96 -6.28 -6.72
N LEU A 57 -4.23 -6.60 -5.66
CA LEU A 57 -2.86 -6.11 -5.49
C LEU A 57 -1.94 -6.61 -6.59
N LYS A 58 -2.05 -7.89 -6.97
CA LYS A 58 -1.30 -8.45 -8.09
C LYS A 58 -1.65 -7.75 -9.39
N GLU A 59 -2.93 -7.61 -9.70
CA GLU A 59 -3.41 -6.93 -10.91
C GLU A 59 -2.86 -5.50 -11.00
N LEU A 60 -2.96 -4.73 -9.92
CA LEU A 60 -2.45 -3.35 -9.88
C LEU A 60 -0.93 -3.29 -10.03
N SER A 61 -0.20 -4.23 -9.43
CA SER A 61 1.27 -4.30 -9.52
C SER A 61 1.77 -4.64 -10.94
N GLU A 62 0.98 -5.41 -11.70
CA GLU A 62 1.30 -5.80 -13.07
C GLU A 62 0.74 -4.80 -14.11
N SER A 63 -0.08 -3.84 -13.68
CA SER A 63 -0.72 -2.87 -14.56
C SER A 63 0.27 -1.93 -15.25
N GLU A 64 0.01 -1.61 -16.52
CA GLU A 64 0.86 -0.70 -17.28
C GLU A 64 0.92 0.70 -16.66
N ALA A 65 -0.19 1.18 -16.09
CA ALA A 65 -0.27 2.46 -15.40
C ALA A 65 0.73 2.53 -14.22
N PHE A 66 0.73 1.53 -13.34
CA PHE A 66 1.68 1.46 -12.22
C PHE A 66 3.13 1.31 -12.70
N LEU A 67 3.39 0.42 -13.65
CA LEU A 67 4.74 0.19 -14.17
C LEU A 67 5.32 1.44 -14.85
N LYS A 68 4.51 2.22 -15.57
CA LYS A 68 4.92 3.51 -16.15
C LYS A 68 5.13 4.58 -15.08
N ALA A 69 4.21 4.72 -14.13
CA ALA A 69 4.31 5.73 -13.07
C ALA A 69 5.53 5.52 -12.17
N THR A 70 5.89 4.26 -11.92
CA THR A 70 7.07 3.88 -11.12
C THR A 70 8.35 3.71 -11.94
N GLU A 71 8.24 3.70 -13.28
CA GLU A 71 9.28 3.27 -14.21
C GLU A 71 9.89 1.91 -13.86
N LYS A 72 9.07 0.97 -13.39
CA LYS A 72 9.53 -0.34 -12.89
C LYS A 72 10.61 -0.23 -11.81
N GLY A 73 10.67 0.90 -11.10
CA GLY A 73 11.67 1.17 -10.06
C GLY A 73 11.31 0.58 -8.69
N VAL A 74 10.17 -0.11 -8.59
CA VAL A 74 9.77 -0.89 -7.43
C VAL A 74 9.99 -2.35 -7.77
N GLU A 75 10.91 -2.98 -7.05
CA GLU A 75 11.28 -4.36 -7.29
C GLU A 75 10.14 -5.30 -6.85
N PRO A 76 9.64 -6.20 -7.71
CA PRO A 76 8.59 -7.15 -7.34
C PRO A 76 9.03 -8.22 -6.34
N SER A 77 10.35 -8.38 -6.16
CA SER A 77 10.92 -9.35 -5.23
C SER A 77 10.31 -9.17 -3.84
N ARG A 78 9.98 -10.30 -3.19
CA ARG A 78 9.41 -10.31 -1.85
C ARG A 78 8.13 -9.45 -1.72
N MET A 79 7.38 -9.28 -2.83
CA MET A 79 6.09 -8.57 -2.90
C MET A 79 6.14 -7.08 -2.50
N LYS A 80 7.28 -6.41 -2.70
CA LYS A 80 7.43 -5.00 -2.30
C LYS A 80 6.52 -4.05 -3.09
N ASP A 81 6.26 -4.35 -4.35
CA ASP A 81 5.28 -3.65 -5.19
C ASP A 81 3.85 -3.74 -4.62
N GLN A 82 3.39 -4.94 -4.31
CA GLN A 82 2.09 -5.16 -3.70
C GLN A 82 2.00 -4.49 -2.32
N TYR A 83 3.09 -4.48 -1.55
CA TYR A 83 3.14 -3.78 -0.26
C TYR A 83 2.91 -2.28 -0.37
N ILE A 84 3.61 -1.59 -1.29
CA ILE A 84 3.42 -0.14 -1.43
C ILE A 84 2.03 0.21 -1.98
N ILE A 85 1.47 -0.65 -2.85
CA ILE A 85 0.12 -0.49 -3.37
C ILE A 85 -0.89 -0.65 -2.24
N LEU A 86 -0.79 -1.73 -1.46
CA LEU A 86 -1.67 -1.99 -0.32
C LEU A 86 -1.65 -0.83 0.67
N ARG A 87 -0.47 -0.25 0.95
CA ARG A 87 -0.36 0.94 1.81
C ARG A 87 -1.09 2.15 1.24
N ALA A 88 -0.90 2.45 -0.04
CA ALA A 88 -1.57 3.56 -0.69
C ALA A 88 -3.11 3.39 -0.67
N LEU A 89 -3.61 2.20 -0.99
CA LEU A 89 -5.04 1.91 -0.98
C LEU A 89 -5.62 1.96 0.44
N ALA A 90 -4.93 1.36 1.41
CA ALA A 90 -5.37 1.31 2.80
C ALA A 90 -5.53 2.70 3.40
N PHE A 91 -4.53 3.59 3.22
CA PHE A 91 -4.64 4.95 3.70
C PHE A 91 -5.67 5.78 2.93
N LEU A 92 -5.80 5.58 1.62
CA LEU A 92 -6.86 6.21 0.82
C LEU A 92 -8.25 5.87 1.37
N LEU A 93 -8.54 4.58 1.56
CA LEU A 93 -9.81 4.09 2.11
C LEU A 93 -10.08 4.62 3.53
N TRP A 94 -9.05 4.62 4.38
CA TRP A 94 -9.18 5.10 5.76
C TRP A 94 -9.50 6.60 5.82
N LEU A 95 -8.77 7.42 5.04
CA LEU A 95 -8.97 8.87 5.00
C LEU A 95 -10.31 9.27 4.38
N ASN A 96 -10.75 8.53 3.35
CA ASN A 96 -12.06 8.74 2.73
C ASN A 96 -13.22 8.25 3.63
N GLY A 97 -12.93 7.60 4.76
CA GLY A 97 -13.93 7.12 5.72
C GLY A 97 -14.57 5.79 5.34
N ASP A 98 -14.14 5.17 4.24
CA ASP A 98 -14.69 3.90 3.73
C ASP A 98 -14.54 2.76 4.73
N LEU A 99 -13.56 2.87 5.64
CA LEU A 99 -13.29 1.86 6.66
C LEU A 99 -14.03 2.05 7.99
N LYS A 100 -14.86 3.09 8.14
CA LYS A 100 -15.57 3.41 9.40
C LYS A 100 -16.93 2.74 9.54
N GLY A 101 -17.59 2.45 8.42
CA GLY A 101 -18.98 1.99 8.38
C GLY A 101 -19.17 0.61 7.73
N ILE A 102 -18.13 -0.23 7.77
CA ILE A 102 -18.16 -1.53 7.10
C ILE A 102 -19.15 -2.47 7.79
N LYS A 103 -20.15 -2.95 7.05
CA LYS A 103 -21.16 -3.85 7.59
C LYS A 103 -20.53 -5.16 8.08
N GLY A 104 -20.77 -5.50 9.35
CA GLY A 104 -20.28 -6.74 9.96
C GLY A 104 -18.82 -6.71 10.39
N MET A 105 -18.19 -5.53 10.44
CA MET A 105 -16.83 -5.34 10.93
C MET A 105 -16.76 -4.08 11.80
N GLU A 106 -15.93 -4.11 12.85
CA GLU A 106 -15.65 -2.91 13.63
C GLU A 106 -14.90 -1.86 12.78
N PRO A 107 -15.08 -0.56 13.05
CA PRO A 107 -14.34 0.50 12.37
C PRO A 107 -12.83 0.24 12.40
N ILE A 108 -12.19 0.28 11.23
CA ILE A 108 -10.75 0.09 11.14
C ILE A 108 -10.08 1.45 11.31
N GLU A 109 -9.26 1.56 12.35
CA GLU A 109 -8.52 2.78 12.69
C GLU A 109 -7.01 2.54 12.67
N TYR A 110 -6.25 3.54 12.21
CA TYR A 110 -4.80 3.47 12.19
C TYR A 110 -4.17 3.84 13.54
N LYS A 111 -3.59 2.86 14.23
CA LYS A 111 -3.04 3.00 15.59
C LYS A 111 -1.53 2.77 15.68
N SER A 112 -0.77 3.25 14.69
CA SER A 112 0.69 3.10 14.61
C SER A 112 1.20 1.66 14.49
N ASP A 113 0.32 0.72 14.17
CA ASP A 113 0.65 -0.66 13.82
C ASP A 113 0.27 -0.87 12.36
N ILE A 114 1.27 -0.75 11.48
CA ILE A 114 1.04 -0.90 10.05
C ILE A 114 0.60 -2.31 9.69
N ASP A 115 1.17 -3.34 10.30
CA ASP A 115 0.90 -4.72 9.89
C ASP A 115 -0.51 -5.16 10.29
N ASP A 116 -0.96 -4.82 11.49
CA ASP A 116 -2.35 -5.02 11.92
C ASP A 116 -3.32 -4.23 11.04
N PHE A 117 -3.00 -2.97 10.73
CA PHE A 117 -3.85 -2.13 9.87
C PHE A 117 -4.01 -2.72 8.46
N LEU A 118 -2.92 -3.08 7.80
CA LEU A 118 -2.96 -3.66 6.46
C LEU A 118 -3.64 -5.04 6.45
N ALA A 119 -3.46 -5.85 7.49
CA ALA A 119 -4.17 -7.12 7.64
C ALA A 119 -5.69 -6.91 7.70
N LYS A 120 -6.16 -5.97 8.54
CA LYS A 120 -7.58 -5.61 8.64
C LYS A 120 -8.16 -5.10 7.32
N VAL A 121 -7.40 -4.29 6.59
CA VAL A 121 -7.81 -3.80 5.27
C VAL A 121 -7.95 -4.95 4.26
N MET A 122 -7.02 -5.91 4.25
CA MET A 122 -7.14 -7.09 3.38
C MET A 122 -8.35 -7.96 3.75
N ILE A 123 -8.64 -8.12 5.05
CA ILE A 123 -9.85 -8.83 5.52
C ILE A 123 -11.12 -8.10 5.04
N ALA A 124 -11.15 -6.77 5.15
CA ALA A 124 -12.27 -5.96 4.66
C ALA A 124 -12.46 -6.11 3.15
N LEU A 125 -11.39 -6.01 2.36
CA LEU A 125 -11.42 -6.20 0.91
C LEU A 125 -11.90 -7.61 0.50
N ASN A 126 -11.55 -8.65 1.26
CA ASN A 126 -11.93 -10.01 0.95
C ASN A 126 -13.40 -10.32 1.25
N ALA A 127 -13.93 -9.81 2.37
CA ALA A 127 -15.19 -10.31 2.92
C ALA A 127 -16.28 -9.25 3.14
N HIS A 128 -15.95 -7.96 3.13
CA HIS A 128 -16.89 -6.93 3.57
C HIS A 128 -17.09 -5.77 2.59
N LEU A 129 -16.15 -5.52 1.69
CA LEU A 129 -16.33 -4.58 0.59
C LEU A 129 -16.94 -5.30 -0.61
N ASP A 130 -17.96 -4.68 -1.20
CA ASP A 130 -18.58 -5.21 -2.41
C ASP A 130 -17.68 -4.98 -3.64
N GLU A 131 -18.04 -5.67 -4.72
CA GLU A 131 -17.27 -5.64 -5.96
C GLU A 131 -17.23 -4.24 -6.59
N GLU A 132 -18.30 -3.46 -6.42
CA GLU A 132 -18.39 -2.10 -6.96
C GLU A 132 -17.41 -1.15 -6.26
N ALA A 133 -17.31 -1.24 -4.94
CA ALA A 133 -16.35 -0.48 -4.14
C ALA A 133 -14.92 -0.86 -4.52
N ILE A 134 -14.62 -2.15 -4.66
CA ILE A 134 -13.30 -2.65 -5.09
C ILE A 134 -12.95 -2.11 -6.48
N GLN A 135 -13.88 -2.21 -7.44
CA GLN A 135 -13.68 -1.72 -8.80
C GLN A 135 -13.50 -0.19 -8.85
N THR A 136 -14.21 0.55 -8.01
CA THR A 136 -14.08 2.00 -7.88
C THR A 136 -12.68 2.38 -7.41
N VAL A 137 -12.19 1.73 -6.35
CA VAL A 137 -10.86 1.95 -5.80
C VAL A 137 -9.77 1.60 -6.82
N ARG A 138 -9.94 0.46 -7.52
CA ARG A 138 -9.07 0.04 -8.62
C ARG A 138 -8.98 1.11 -9.71
N ASN A 139 -10.11 1.58 -10.21
CA ASN A 139 -10.15 2.57 -11.30
C ASN A 139 -9.55 3.92 -10.88
N LYS A 140 -9.83 4.36 -9.64
CA LYS A 140 -9.24 5.57 -9.06
C LYS A 140 -7.71 5.46 -8.98
N PHE A 141 -7.19 4.34 -8.49
CA PHE A 141 -5.76 4.08 -8.43
C PHE A 141 -5.10 4.10 -9.81
N LEU A 142 -5.66 3.39 -10.79
CA LEU A 142 -5.12 3.35 -12.15
C LEU A 142 -5.10 4.74 -12.80
N SER A 143 -6.20 5.49 -12.68
CA SER A 143 -6.29 6.86 -13.19
C SER A 143 -5.28 7.80 -12.52
N ALA A 144 -5.07 7.64 -11.21
CA ALA A 144 -4.05 8.40 -10.47
C ALA A 144 -2.64 8.08 -10.98
N MET A 145 -2.31 6.81 -11.20
CA MET A 145 -1.01 6.39 -11.75
C MET A 145 -0.76 6.98 -13.15
N GLU A 146 -1.77 6.94 -14.03
CA GLU A 146 -1.67 7.53 -15.37
C GLU A 146 -1.42 9.04 -15.32
N ARG A 147 -2.18 9.77 -14.49
CA ARG A 147 -1.99 11.22 -14.29
C ARG A 147 -0.62 11.54 -13.71
N ILE A 148 -0.18 10.80 -12.70
CA ILE A 148 1.15 10.97 -12.09
C ILE A 148 2.24 10.79 -13.15
N HIS A 149 2.16 9.72 -13.96
CA HIS A 149 3.11 9.49 -15.03
C HIS A 149 3.10 10.62 -16.05
N ARG A 150 1.92 11.08 -16.49
CA ARG A 150 1.80 12.14 -17.49
C ARG A 150 2.33 13.49 -17.00
N ILE A 151 2.02 13.87 -15.75
CA ILE A 151 2.34 15.19 -15.20
C ILE A 151 3.74 15.25 -14.61
N LEU A 152 4.13 14.26 -13.81
CA LEU A 152 5.39 14.25 -13.07
C LEU A 152 6.46 13.40 -13.74
N GLY A 153 6.04 12.40 -14.51
CA GLY A 153 6.93 11.47 -15.19
C GLY A 153 7.81 10.71 -14.22
N ARG A 154 9.01 10.42 -14.69
CA ARG A 154 10.00 9.57 -14.02
C ARG A 154 10.40 9.99 -12.61
N GLU A 155 10.29 11.27 -12.31
CA GLU A 155 10.68 11.80 -11.01
C GLU A 155 9.54 11.82 -9.99
N ALA A 156 8.34 11.36 -10.34
CA ALA A 156 7.15 11.40 -9.49
C ALA A 156 7.43 11.03 -8.02
N PHE A 157 7.84 9.79 -7.80
CA PHE A 157 8.00 9.20 -6.47
C PHE A 157 9.43 9.23 -5.93
N ARG A 158 10.30 10.08 -6.49
CA ARG A 158 11.73 10.17 -6.11
C ARG A 158 12.08 11.56 -5.64
N PHE A 159 12.82 11.67 -4.54
CA PHE A 159 13.44 12.95 -4.19
C PHE A 159 14.61 13.24 -5.15
N GLU A 160 14.98 14.52 -5.27
CA GLU A 160 16.10 14.92 -6.11
C GLU A 160 17.41 14.24 -5.67
N PRO A 161 18.33 13.94 -6.61
CA PRO A 161 19.67 13.45 -6.28
C PRO A 161 20.36 14.33 -5.25
N LYS A 162 21.13 13.72 -4.35
CA LYS A 162 22.09 14.47 -3.51
C LYS A 162 23.27 14.93 -4.38
N GLU A 163 24.20 15.68 -3.81
CA GLU A 163 25.39 16.21 -4.48
C GLU A 163 26.19 15.16 -5.28
N SER A 164 26.09 13.88 -4.91
CA SER A 164 26.69 12.75 -5.65
C SER A 164 26.10 12.47 -7.04
N GLY A 165 25.00 13.13 -7.42
CA GLY A 165 24.35 12.99 -8.73
C GLY A 165 23.62 11.66 -8.96
N THR A 166 23.67 10.73 -7.99
CA THR A 166 23.01 9.42 -8.11
C THR A 166 21.50 9.54 -7.96
N ARG A 167 20.78 8.89 -8.87
CA ARG A 167 19.31 8.83 -8.85
C ARG A 167 18.83 8.08 -7.60
N ARG A 168 17.93 8.69 -6.84
CA ARG A 168 17.38 8.08 -5.62
C ARG A 168 16.32 7.01 -5.95
N PRO A 169 16.18 5.97 -5.10
CA PRO A 169 15.12 4.98 -5.26
C PRO A 169 13.74 5.63 -5.05
N ILE A 170 12.68 4.90 -5.45
CA ILE A 170 11.31 5.31 -5.13
C ILE A 170 11.15 5.39 -3.61
N ASN A 171 10.59 6.51 -3.16
CA ASN A 171 10.19 6.71 -1.78
C ASN A 171 8.73 6.30 -1.60
N MET A 172 8.50 5.32 -0.72
CA MET A 172 7.17 4.77 -0.43
C MET A 172 6.19 5.83 0.08
N LEU A 173 6.64 6.78 0.87
CA LEU A 173 5.77 7.79 1.47
C LEU A 173 5.35 8.82 0.42
N LEU A 174 6.26 9.20 -0.51
CA LEU A 174 5.88 9.97 -1.69
C LEU A 174 4.86 9.21 -2.56
N PHE A 175 5.01 7.88 -2.68
CA PHE A 175 4.06 7.05 -3.40
C PHE A 175 2.66 7.12 -2.79
N GLU A 176 2.52 6.89 -1.48
CA GLU A 176 1.25 7.03 -0.76
C GLU A 176 0.62 8.42 -0.94
N THR A 177 1.41 9.47 -0.65
CA THR A 177 0.91 10.85 -0.64
C THR A 177 0.51 11.33 -2.04
N LEU A 178 1.33 11.07 -3.05
CA LEU A 178 1.00 11.50 -4.41
C LEU A 178 -0.14 10.65 -4.99
N THR A 179 -0.22 9.36 -4.68
CA THR A 179 -1.38 8.54 -5.09
C THR A 179 -2.67 9.11 -4.53
N TYR A 180 -2.67 9.52 -3.25
CA TYR A 180 -3.81 10.19 -2.62
C TYR A 180 -4.18 11.49 -3.34
N VAL A 181 -3.23 12.41 -3.51
CA VAL A 181 -3.48 13.71 -4.17
C VAL A 181 -4.06 13.55 -5.57
N PHE A 182 -3.49 12.66 -6.39
CA PHE A 182 -3.93 12.44 -7.77
C PHE A 182 -5.15 11.54 -7.91
N THR A 183 -5.63 10.94 -6.82
CA THR A 183 -6.95 10.30 -6.78
C THR A 183 -8.07 11.34 -6.76
N PHE A 184 -7.85 12.50 -6.13
CA PHE A 184 -8.85 13.56 -6.01
C PHE A 184 -8.63 14.75 -6.94
N GLU A 185 -7.46 14.87 -7.56
CA GLU A 185 -7.21 15.87 -8.59
C GLU A 185 -7.46 15.29 -9.99
N GLU A 186 -8.48 15.81 -10.67
CA GLU A 186 -8.85 15.37 -12.01
C GLU A 186 -8.32 16.29 -13.12
N VAL A 187 -7.89 17.51 -12.80
CA VAL A 187 -7.52 18.52 -13.79
C VAL A 187 -6.02 18.57 -14.02
N GLU A 188 -5.64 18.61 -15.29
CA GLU A 188 -4.24 18.76 -15.69
C GLU A 188 -3.88 20.22 -15.86
N LYS A 189 -3.13 20.77 -14.89
CA LYS A 189 -2.67 22.15 -14.94
C LYS A 189 -1.15 22.20 -15.10
N LYS A 190 -0.66 23.05 -16.00
CA LYS A 190 0.78 23.21 -16.29
C LYS A 190 1.63 23.52 -15.04
N LYS A 191 1.03 24.18 -14.04
CA LYS A 191 1.69 24.60 -12.80
C LYS A 191 1.80 23.49 -11.73
N ILE A 192 1.15 22.33 -11.91
CA ILE A 192 1.20 21.22 -10.92
C ILE A 192 2.62 20.68 -10.76
N ARG A 193 3.32 20.43 -11.87
CA ARG A 193 4.67 19.84 -11.82
C ARG A 193 5.68 20.74 -11.09
N PRO A 194 5.79 22.06 -11.38
CA PRO A 194 6.62 22.96 -10.58
C PRO A 194 6.25 23.00 -9.10
N LEU A 195 4.95 23.07 -8.79
CA LEU A 195 4.45 23.10 -7.41
C LEU A 195 4.85 21.85 -6.61
N ILE A 196 4.65 20.66 -7.19
CA ILE A 196 5.01 19.40 -6.55
C ILE A 196 6.54 19.28 -6.42
N LYS A 197 7.30 19.80 -7.39
CA LYS A 197 8.77 19.83 -7.30
C LYS A 197 9.25 20.67 -6.11
N GLU A 198 8.67 21.85 -5.92
CA GLU A 198 8.96 22.71 -4.77
C GLU A 198 8.57 22.03 -3.46
N TRP A 199 7.35 21.53 -3.36
CA TRP A 199 6.86 20.81 -2.17
C TRP A 199 7.76 19.63 -1.78
N LYS A 200 8.25 18.85 -2.74
CA LYS A 200 9.19 17.75 -2.48
C LYS A 200 10.54 18.23 -1.96
N ARG A 201 11.05 19.38 -2.42
CA ARG A 201 12.30 19.97 -1.92
C ARG A 201 12.15 20.40 -0.47
N ASP A 202 11.01 20.97 -0.10
CA ASP A 202 10.76 21.42 1.27
C ASP A 202 10.67 20.23 2.23
N ILE A 203 10.01 19.15 1.83
CA ILE A 203 9.96 17.91 2.60
C ILE A 203 11.34 17.27 2.73
N ASP A 204 12.11 17.17 1.65
CA ASP A 204 13.45 16.56 1.70
C ASP A 204 14.44 17.41 2.52
N LYS A 205 14.21 18.72 2.68
CA LYS A 205 15.01 19.54 3.59
C LYS A 205 14.60 19.33 5.05
N THR A 206 13.32 19.48 5.34
CA THR A 206 12.80 19.46 6.71
C THR A 206 12.75 18.06 7.31
N GLY A 207 12.68 17.02 6.48
CA GLY A 207 12.57 15.62 6.91
C GLY A 207 11.17 15.24 7.38
N GLY A 208 10.60 16.05 8.28
CA GLY A 208 9.20 16.01 8.71
C GLY A 208 8.62 14.61 8.92
N ALA A 209 7.35 14.44 8.54
CA ALA A 209 6.62 13.17 8.56
C ALA A 209 7.15 12.10 7.59
N PHE A 210 8.28 12.34 6.92
CA PHE A 210 8.87 11.50 5.88
C PHE A 210 10.19 10.83 6.30
N ARG A 211 10.73 11.10 7.49
CA ARG A 211 12.01 10.53 7.96
C ARG A 211 11.92 9.71 9.23
N GLU A 212 11.30 10.23 10.28
CA GLU A 212 11.31 9.61 11.60
C GLU A 212 9.93 9.04 11.94
N SER A 213 9.93 7.86 12.56
CA SER A 213 8.71 7.18 13.02
C SER A 213 7.60 7.26 11.97
N VAL A 214 7.93 6.88 10.73
CA VAL A 214 7.10 7.16 9.54
C VAL A 214 5.73 6.49 9.60
N ASP A 215 5.61 5.45 10.41
CA ASP A 215 4.38 4.72 10.68
C ASP A 215 3.72 5.12 12.01
N ALA A 216 4.26 6.09 12.76
CA ALA A 216 3.51 6.65 13.89
C ALA A 216 2.24 7.36 13.39
N THR A 217 1.14 7.24 14.14
CA THR A 217 -0.14 7.85 13.79
C THR A 217 0.00 9.36 13.63
N SER A 218 0.81 10.02 14.47
CA SER A 218 1.13 11.44 14.34
C SER A 218 1.81 11.77 13.00
N SER A 219 2.79 10.97 12.58
CA SER A 219 3.50 11.15 11.31
C SER A 219 2.57 10.91 10.11
N VAL A 220 1.77 9.85 10.14
CA VAL A 220 0.81 9.54 9.06
C VAL A 220 -0.22 10.66 8.94
N VAL A 221 -0.82 11.10 10.05
CA VAL A 221 -1.80 12.20 10.06
C VAL A 221 -1.16 13.50 9.56
N ALA A 222 0.05 13.85 10.01
CA ALA A 222 0.76 15.02 9.51
C ALA A 222 1.02 14.94 8.00
N ARG A 223 1.46 13.78 7.51
CA ARG A 223 1.72 13.55 6.08
C ARG A 223 0.49 13.79 5.21
N PHE A 224 -0.66 13.25 5.62
CA PHE A 224 -1.88 13.42 4.84
C PHE A 224 -2.52 14.80 5.02
N LYS A 225 -2.31 15.47 6.16
CA LYS A 225 -2.63 16.90 6.28
C LYS A 225 -1.83 17.76 5.30
N ASP A 226 -0.54 17.47 5.13
CA ASP A 226 0.31 18.14 4.13
C ASP A 226 -0.14 17.80 2.69
N ALA A 227 -0.61 16.56 2.46
CA ALA A 227 -1.20 16.13 1.19
C ALA A 227 -2.47 16.92 0.83
N GLU A 228 -3.38 17.10 1.80
CA GLU A 228 -4.59 17.91 1.64
C GLU A 228 -4.26 19.37 1.35
N ALA A 229 -3.31 19.95 2.09
CA ALA A 229 -2.85 21.31 1.83
C ALA A 229 -2.24 21.46 0.42
N LEU A 230 -1.52 20.45 -0.06
CA LEU A 230 -1.02 20.41 -1.44
C LEU A 230 -2.17 20.32 -2.46
N LEU A 231 -3.17 19.46 -2.22
CA LEU A 231 -4.35 19.32 -3.07
C LEU A 231 -5.12 20.64 -3.17
N ASP A 232 -5.34 21.34 -2.05
CA ASP A 232 -5.98 22.65 -2.03
C ASP A 232 -5.20 23.71 -2.82
N ARG A 233 -3.86 23.69 -2.74
CA ARG A 233 -3.02 24.56 -3.56
C ARG A 233 -3.18 24.24 -5.04
N ILE A 234 -3.25 22.96 -5.41
CA ILE A 234 -3.45 22.52 -6.81
C ILE A 234 -4.83 22.98 -7.34
N LYS A 235 -5.89 22.81 -6.55
CA LYS A 235 -7.25 23.25 -6.93
C LYS A 235 -7.31 24.75 -7.22
N LYS A 236 -6.53 25.55 -6.49
CA LYS A 236 -6.41 27.01 -6.66
C LYS A 236 -5.47 27.45 -7.80
N LEU A 237 -4.75 26.53 -8.43
CA LEU A 237 -3.94 26.88 -9.60
C LEU A 237 -4.86 27.29 -10.75
N GLU A 238 -4.62 28.47 -11.31
CA GLU A 238 -5.13 28.91 -12.61
C GLU A 238 -4.31 28.31 -13.76
#